data_AF-A0A5K1BWU2-F1
#
_entry.id   AF-A0A5K1BWU2-F1
#
_cell.length_a   1.000
_cell.length_b   1.000
_cell.length_c   1.000
_cell.angle_alpha   90.00
_cell.angle_beta   90.00
_cell.angle_gamma   90.00
#
_symmetry.space_group_name_H-M   'P 1'
#
loop_
_entity.id
_entity.type
_entity.pdbx_description
1 polymer ?
#
loop_
_entity_poly.entity_id
_entity_poly.type
_entity_poly.pdbx_seq_one_letter_code
_entity_poly.pdbx_strand_id
1 'polypeptide(L)' 'LGNYCSFEGVLYCRPHYDQQFKRTGSLDKSFE' A
#
# COMPACT_ATOMS: atom_id res chain seq x y z
N LEU A 1 11.46 -11.77 6.72
CA LEU A 1 11.42 -10.95 5.48
C LEU A 1 9.97 -10.88 5.01
N GLY A 2 9.21 -9.88 5.44
CA GLY A 2 7.82 -9.70 5.01
C GLY A 2 7.79 -8.69 3.87
N ASN A 3 7.55 -9.16 2.64
CA ASN A 3 7.47 -8.28 1.46
C ASN A 3 6.08 -7.67 1.26
N TYR A 4 5.12 -8.01 2.12
CA TYR A 4 3.71 -7.64 1.98
C TYR A 4 3.14 -7.11 3.29
N CYS A 5 2.13 -6.25 3.16
CA CYS A 5 1.28 -5.71 4.22
C CYS A 5 -0.18 -5.73 3.76
N SER A 6 -1.12 -5.91 4.68
CA SER A 6 -2.55 -5.84 4.39
C SER A 6 -3.15 -4.54 4.94
N PHE A 7 -3.94 -3.83 4.13
CA PHE A 7 -4.66 -2.61 4.52
C PHE A 7 -6.05 -2.62 3.90
N GLU A 8 -7.09 -2.39 4.71
CA GLU A 8 -8.50 -2.45 4.29
C GLU A 8 -8.90 -3.74 3.53
N GLY A 9 -8.29 -4.86 3.91
CA GLY A 9 -8.55 -6.16 3.25
C GLY A 9 -7.81 -6.38 1.93
N VAL A 10 -7.03 -5.40 1.47
CA VAL A 10 -6.20 -5.50 0.27
C VAL A 10 -4.74 -5.77 0.63
N LEU A 11 -4.07 -6.65 -0.13
CA LEU A 11 -2.67 -6.97 0.05
C LEU A 11 -1.79 -6.06 -0.81
N TYR A 12 -0.83 -5.39 -0.18
CA TYR A 12 0.13 -4.51 -0.82
C TYR A 12 1.54 -5.07 -0.64
N CYS A 13 2.40 -4.90 -1.64
CA CYS A 13 3.83 -5.06 -1.36
C CYS A 13 4.30 -3.86 -0.52
N ARG A 14 5.16 -4.11 0.47
CA ARG A 14 5.70 -3.08 1.36
C ARG A 14 6.22 -1.82 0.66
N PRO A 15 7.03 -1.92 -0.41
CA PRO A 15 7.53 -0.72 -1.07
C PRO A 15 6.41 0.13 -1.71
N HIS A 16 5.39 -0.49 -2.30
CA HIS A 16 4.25 0.27 -2.85
C HIS A 16 3.40 0.89 -1.75
N TYR A 17 3.11 0.14 -0.68
CA TYR A 17 2.39 0.68 0.47
C TYR A 17 3.07 1.94 1.01
N ASP A 18 4.38 1.86 1.28
CA ASP A 18 5.14 2.97 1.87
C ASP A 18 5.22 4.17 0.91
N GLN A 19 5.54 3.93 -0.37
CA GLN A 19 5.68 5.00 -1.35
C GLN A 19 4.36 5.74 -1.61
N GLN A 20 3.26 5.00 -1.70
CA GLN A 20 1.95 5.54 -2.02
C GLN A 20 1.30 6.23 -0.82
N PHE A 21 1.40 5.61 0.36
CA PHE A 21 0.90 6.17 1.61
C PHE A 21 1.67 7.42 2.03
N LYS A 22 3.01 7.43 1.92
CA LYS A 22 3.81 8.63 2.21
C LYS A 22 3.51 9.78 1.25
N ARG A 23 3.17 9.48 0.00
CA ARG A 23 2.92 10.52 -1.02
C ARG A 23 1.53 11.12 -0.93
N THR A 24 0.52 10.32 -0.61
CA THR A 24 -0.89 10.74 -0.73
C THR A 24 -1.65 10.68 0.59
N GLY A 25 -1.10 10.04 1.63
CA GLY A 25 -1.79 9.80 2.90
C GLY A 25 -2.94 8.80 2.79
N SER A 26 -3.11 8.13 1.64
CA SER A 26 -4.23 7.24 1.33
C SER A 26 -3.82 6.18 0.30
N LEU A 27 -4.59 5.11 0.13
CA LEU A 27 -4.29 4.05 -0.86
C LEU A 27 -5.40 3.87 -1.93
N ASP A 28 -6.35 4.81 -1.95
CA ASP A 28 -7.58 4.85 -2.74
C ASP A 28 -7.40 4.59 -4.25
N LYS A 29 -6.34 5.15 -4.86
CA LYS A 29 -6.17 5.16 -6.34
C LYS A 29 -5.22 4.11 -6.90
N SER A 30 -4.90 3.08 -6.13
CA SER A 30 -3.80 2.18 -6.50
C SER A 30 -4.19 0.96 -7.32
N PHE A 31 -5.50 0.74 -7.50
CA PHE A 31 -6.06 -0.40 -8.26
C PHE A 31 -7.08 -0.01 -9.32
N GLU A 32 -7.23 1.30 -9.61
CA GLU A 32 -7.97 1.77 -10.79
C GLU A 32 -7.10 1.74 -12.05
#